data_AF-A0AAF0PFG9-F1
#
_entry.id   AF-A0AAF0PFG9-F1
#
_cell.length_a   1.000
_cell.length_b   1.000
_cell.length_c   1.000
_cell.angle_alpha   90.00
_cell.angle_beta   90.00
_cell.angle_gamma   90.00
#
_symmetry.space_group_name_H-M   'P 1'
#
loop_
_entity.id
_entity.type
_entity.pdbx_description
1 polymer ?
#
loop_
_entity_poly.entity_id
_entity_poly.type
_entity_poly.pdbx_seq_one_letter_code
_entity_poly.pdbx_strand_id
1 'polypeptide(L)'
;MVSEAECLEALREAAERLGESPTKAQYEELGLTPASATIIRTCGGWNDAKERAGLETAPSTGSRVEPKPADVELPPGLVWEELSVDQRWHYRNVDWNTERSLRRRSRLRSWLNEIKQERGCSRCAVDSVACLDFHHLETATKEMAIGKMVTYGYGKDRLRDEIEKCEVLCANCHRKIHYSQPTRERRQWVHDRKRERGCNRCGESDPGCLDYHHDAPPKAASVTKLVADDRPKTRIRAEIERCSVLCANCHRAEHYEPPTVDTS
;
A
#
# COMPACT_ATOMS: atom_id res chain seq x y z
N MET A 1 13.23 16.55 49.73
CA MET A 1 13.83 15.70 48.67
C MET A 1 14.29 14.44 49.35
N VAL A 2 13.89 13.27 48.84
CA VAL A 2 14.34 11.99 49.39
C VAL A 2 15.85 11.90 49.12
N SER A 3 16.61 11.64 50.18
CA SER A 3 18.04 11.46 50.15
C SER A 3 18.41 10.07 49.68
N GLU A 4 19.63 9.94 49.19
CA GLU A 4 20.21 8.65 48.84
C GLU A 4 20.23 7.66 50.01
N ALA A 5 20.55 8.13 51.22
CA ALA A 5 20.57 7.29 52.41
C ALA A 5 19.18 6.67 52.70
N GLU A 6 18.11 7.44 52.53
CA GLU A 6 16.73 6.96 52.70
C GLU A 6 16.35 5.90 51.64
N CYS A 7 16.83 6.05 50.41
CA CYS A 7 16.64 5.05 49.35
C CYS A 7 17.34 3.72 49.68
N LEU A 8 18.58 3.77 50.19
CA LEU A 8 19.35 2.57 50.53
C LEU A 8 18.77 1.86 51.76
N GLU A 9 18.31 2.61 52.76
CA GLU A 9 17.73 2.03 53.97
C GLU A 9 16.41 1.32 53.68
N ALA A 10 15.55 1.91 52.85
CA ALA A 10 14.32 1.24 52.45
C ALA A 10 14.56 -0.06 51.66
N LEU A 11 15.65 -0.14 50.89
CA LEU A 11 16.05 -1.39 50.22
C LEU A 11 16.52 -2.46 51.22
N ARG A 12 17.25 -2.08 52.28
CA ARG A 12 17.66 -3.01 53.34
C ARG A 12 16.47 -3.49 54.14
N GLU A 13 15.53 -2.60 54.47
CA GLU A 13 14.28 -2.94 55.14
C GLU A 13 13.45 -3.92 54.29
N ALA A 14 13.36 -3.69 52.98
CA ALA A 14 12.70 -4.61 52.07
C ALA A 14 13.39 -5.99 52.04
N ALA A 15 14.73 -6.02 52.06
CA ALA A 15 15.49 -7.26 52.09
C ALA A 15 15.30 -8.04 53.40
N GLU A 16 15.27 -7.35 54.54
CA GLU A 16 15.01 -7.97 55.84
C GLU A 16 13.60 -8.58 55.91
N ARG A 17 12.59 -7.87 55.39
CA ARG A 17 11.20 -8.36 55.37
C ARG A 17 11.01 -9.59 54.47
N LEU A 18 11.74 -9.67 53.37
CA LEU A 18 11.64 -10.78 52.41
C LEU A 18 12.61 -11.93 52.73
N GLY A 19 13.62 -11.69 53.57
CA GLY A 19 14.70 -12.63 53.83
C GLY A 19 15.65 -12.83 52.64
N GLU A 20 15.50 -12.03 51.59
CA GLU A 20 16.29 -12.09 50.35
C GLU A 20 16.41 -10.70 49.71
N SER A 21 17.32 -10.57 48.74
CA SER A 21 17.54 -9.31 48.03
C SER A 21 16.34 -8.96 47.12
N PRO A 22 15.61 -7.85 47.35
CA PRO A 22 14.32 -7.58 46.71
C PRO A 22 14.43 -7.38 45.20
N THR A 23 13.52 -7.97 44.43
CA THR A 23 13.22 -7.51 43.07
C THR A 23 12.44 -6.19 43.11
N LYS A 24 12.42 -5.44 42.00
CA LYS A 24 11.64 -4.20 41.92
C LYS A 24 10.15 -4.44 42.20
N ALA A 25 9.59 -5.53 41.67
CA ALA A 25 8.18 -5.89 41.87
C ALA A 25 7.88 -6.22 43.34
N GLN A 26 8.71 -7.06 43.99
CA GLN A 26 8.56 -7.39 45.41
C GLN A 26 8.65 -6.14 46.30
N TYR A 27 9.55 -5.20 46.00
CA TYR A 27 9.63 -3.93 46.72
C TYR A 27 8.35 -3.10 46.60
N GLU A 28 7.75 -3.04 45.40
CA GLU A 28 6.49 -2.32 45.15
C GLU A 28 5.31 -2.97 45.89
N GLU A 29 5.27 -4.30 45.97
CA GLU A 29 4.24 -5.05 46.72
C GLU A 29 4.30 -4.81 48.23
N LEU A 30 5.49 -4.57 48.78
CA LEU A 30 5.66 -4.20 50.19
C LEU A 30 5.11 -2.81 50.54
N GLY A 31 4.79 -1.99 49.53
CA GLY A 31 4.25 -0.64 49.71
C GLY A 31 5.18 0.31 50.45
N LEU A 32 6.50 0.06 50.40
CA LEU A 32 7.51 0.85 51.10
C LEU A 32 7.74 2.21 50.42
N THR A 33 8.15 3.17 51.24
CA THR A 33 8.58 4.50 50.80
C THR A 33 10.05 4.68 51.07
N PRO A 34 10.83 5.26 50.15
CA PRO A 34 10.41 5.93 48.91
C PRO A 34 10.07 4.98 47.74
N ALA A 35 9.12 5.37 46.89
CA ALA A 35 8.71 4.56 45.73
C ALA A 35 9.90 4.14 44.84
N SER A 36 9.82 2.97 44.21
CA SER A 36 10.88 2.37 43.38
C SER A 36 11.45 3.33 42.31
N ALA A 37 10.59 4.14 41.68
CA ALA A 37 10.98 5.15 40.70
C ALA A 37 11.84 6.27 41.30
N THR A 38 11.61 6.63 42.56
CA THR A 38 12.41 7.62 43.29
C THR A 38 13.79 7.06 43.62
N ILE A 39 13.87 5.79 43.99
CA ILE A 39 15.15 5.09 44.21
C ILE A 39 15.97 5.08 42.92
N ILE A 40 15.37 4.66 41.78
CA ILE A 40 16.06 4.63 40.48
C ILE A 40 16.60 6.01 40.09
N ARG A 41 15.78 7.06 40.23
CA ARG A 41 16.17 8.43 39.86
C ARG A 41 17.28 8.98 40.77
N THR A 42 17.25 8.62 42.06
CA THR A 42 18.19 9.16 43.05
C THR A 42 19.52 8.42 43.01
N CYS A 43 19.50 7.11 42.80
CA CYS A 43 20.67 6.24 42.87
C CYS A 43 21.23 5.82 41.49
N GLY A 44 20.67 6.31 40.38
CA GLY A 44 21.15 6.06 39.01
C GLY A 44 20.61 4.78 38.36
N GLY A 45 20.16 3.82 39.15
CA GLY A 45 19.61 2.55 38.68
C GLY A 45 19.12 1.67 39.83
N TRP A 46 18.28 0.68 39.52
CA TRP A 46 17.79 -0.26 40.54
C TRP A 46 18.90 -1.19 41.05
N ASN A 47 19.72 -1.73 40.15
CA ASN A 47 20.85 -2.56 40.53
C ASN A 47 21.96 -1.74 41.20
N ASP A 48 22.21 -0.51 40.73
CA ASP A 48 23.16 0.41 41.37
C ASP A 48 22.76 0.72 42.82
N ALA A 49 21.46 0.92 43.08
CA ALA A 49 20.94 1.12 44.43
C ALA A 49 21.11 -0.13 45.31
N LYS A 50 20.84 -1.33 44.77
CA LYS A 50 21.02 -2.60 45.49
C LYS A 50 22.50 -2.87 45.82
N GLU A 51 23.41 -2.65 44.87
CA GLU A 51 24.85 -2.78 45.07
C GLU A 51 25.33 -1.86 46.21
N ARG A 52 24.90 -0.60 46.19
CA ARG A 52 25.24 0.39 47.22
C ARG A 52 24.58 0.12 48.58
N ALA A 53 23.45 -0.60 48.59
CA ALA A 53 22.81 -1.06 49.81
C ALA A 53 23.48 -2.32 50.40
N GLY A 54 24.41 -2.94 49.67
CA GLY A 54 25.06 -4.21 50.05
C GLY A 54 24.23 -5.45 49.72
N LEU A 55 23.28 -5.34 48.79
CA LEU A 55 22.32 -6.38 48.43
C LEU A 55 22.70 -7.05 47.11
N GLU A 56 22.45 -8.35 46.99
CA GLU A 56 22.75 -9.09 45.76
C GLU A 56 21.98 -8.52 44.56
N THR A 57 22.69 -8.16 43.49
CA THR A 57 22.07 -7.71 42.25
C THR A 57 21.80 -8.90 41.33
N ALA A 58 20.65 -8.92 40.67
CA ALA A 58 20.42 -9.78 39.52
C ALA A 58 20.71 -8.95 38.26
N PRO A 59 21.88 -9.11 37.60
CA PRO A 59 22.05 -8.54 36.28
C PRO A 59 20.97 -9.12 35.36
N SER A 60 20.44 -8.30 34.45
CA SER A 60 19.57 -8.79 33.38
C SER A 60 20.43 -9.64 32.43
N THR A 61 20.61 -10.93 32.75
CA THR A 61 21.43 -11.88 31.98
C THR A 61 20.68 -12.49 30.80
N GLY A 62 19.42 -12.09 30.58
CA GLY A 62 18.68 -12.43 29.38
C GLY A 62 19.05 -11.53 28.20
N SER A 63 19.32 -12.13 27.05
CA SER A 63 19.24 -11.40 25.79
C SER A 63 17.86 -10.75 25.69
N ARG A 64 17.81 -9.43 25.55
CA ARG A 64 16.55 -8.70 25.26
C ARG A 64 16.05 -8.98 23.83
N VAL A 65 16.79 -9.78 23.07
CA VAL A 65 16.44 -10.18 21.71
C VAL A 65 15.62 -11.45 21.78
N GLU A 66 14.32 -11.33 21.50
CA GLU A 66 13.45 -12.47 21.26
C GLU A 66 13.98 -13.31 20.08
N PRO A 67 13.83 -14.65 20.11
CA PRO A 67 14.27 -15.51 19.01
C PRO A 67 13.53 -15.17 17.71
N LYS A 68 14.18 -15.45 16.57
CA LYS A 68 13.59 -15.23 15.25
C LYS A 68 12.31 -16.07 15.08
N PRO A 69 11.17 -15.46 14.72
CA PRO A 69 9.98 -16.22 14.34
C PRO A 69 10.26 -17.17 13.16
N ALA A 70 9.58 -18.32 13.14
CA ALA A 70 9.80 -19.37 12.13
C ALA A 70 9.34 -18.94 10.73
N ASP A 71 8.32 -18.08 10.67
CA ASP A 71 7.68 -17.51 9.49
C ASP A 71 8.45 -16.32 8.88
N VAL A 72 9.47 -15.80 9.56
CA VAL A 72 10.27 -14.67 9.06
C VAL A 72 11.50 -15.16 8.30
N GLU A 73 11.55 -14.87 7.00
CA GLU A 73 12.73 -15.09 6.15
C GLU A 73 13.62 -13.86 6.11
N LEU A 74 14.94 -14.06 6.31
CA LEU A 74 15.94 -12.99 6.22
C LEU A 74 16.73 -13.11 4.90
N PRO A 75 17.08 -11.98 4.27
CA PRO A 75 18.02 -11.97 3.16
C PRO A 75 19.37 -12.64 3.50
N PRO A 76 20.07 -13.23 2.51
CA PRO A 76 21.38 -13.84 2.73
C PRO A 76 22.38 -12.85 3.36
N GLY A 77 23.10 -13.30 4.39
CA GLY A 77 24.12 -12.50 5.08
C GLY A 77 23.61 -11.66 6.26
N LEU A 78 22.32 -11.71 6.59
CA LEU A 78 21.78 -11.09 7.80
C LEU A 78 21.56 -12.12 8.90
N VAL A 79 22.00 -11.80 10.12
CA VAL A 79 21.85 -12.63 11.32
C VAL A 79 20.89 -11.92 12.29
N TRP A 80 19.83 -12.61 12.73
CA TRP A 80 18.73 -12.02 13.50
C TRP A 80 19.19 -11.36 14.81
N GLU A 81 20.14 -11.99 15.49
CA GLU A 81 20.71 -11.55 16.76
C GLU A 81 21.52 -10.25 16.60
N GLU A 82 22.11 -10.03 15.41
CA GLU A 82 22.93 -8.87 15.08
C GLU A 82 22.11 -7.68 14.60
N LEU A 83 20.83 -7.89 14.27
CA LEU A 83 19.94 -6.82 13.84
C LEU A 83 19.68 -5.80 14.95
N SER A 84 19.34 -4.58 14.58
CA SER A 84 18.79 -3.61 15.51
C SER A 84 17.37 -3.99 15.93
N VAL A 85 16.86 -3.37 17.00
CA VAL A 85 15.46 -3.52 17.41
C VAL A 85 14.51 -3.13 16.27
N ASP A 86 14.79 -2.03 15.57
CA ASP A 86 13.98 -1.54 14.45
C ASP A 86 14.02 -2.48 13.23
N GLN A 87 15.19 -3.05 12.93
CA GLN A 87 15.33 -4.02 11.84
C GLN A 87 14.54 -5.30 12.11
N ARG A 88 14.62 -5.83 13.34
CA ARG A 88 13.79 -6.99 13.75
C ARG A 88 12.31 -6.66 13.67
N TRP A 89 11.90 -5.47 14.12
CA TRP A 89 10.51 -5.02 13.99
C TRP A 89 10.08 -4.97 12.52
N HIS A 90 10.92 -4.42 11.63
CA HIS A 90 10.64 -4.37 10.20
C HIS A 90 10.37 -5.77 9.64
N TYR A 91 11.31 -6.71 9.81
CA TYR A 91 11.18 -8.07 9.27
C TYR A 91 10.01 -8.86 9.86
N ARG A 92 9.73 -8.70 11.16
CA ARG A 92 8.56 -9.33 11.81
C ARG A 92 7.23 -8.80 11.29
N ASN A 93 7.18 -7.54 10.87
CA ASN A 93 5.94 -6.87 10.50
C ASN A 93 5.81 -6.64 8.99
N VAL A 94 6.66 -7.23 8.13
CA VAL A 94 6.58 -7.04 6.67
C VAL A 94 5.22 -7.46 6.15
N ASP A 95 4.77 -8.68 6.48
CA ASP A 95 3.49 -9.21 5.99
C ASP A 95 2.33 -8.39 6.51
N TRP A 96 2.34 -8.08 7.81
CA TRP A 96 1.31 -7.23 8.42
C TRP A 96 1.28 -5.81 7.83
N ASN A 97 2.43 -5.17 7.61
CA ASN A 97 2.53 -3.84 6.99
C ASN A 97 2.06 -3.89 5.52
N THR A 98 2.41 -4.96 4.81
CA THR A 98 1.99 -5.20 3.42
C THR A 98 0.48 -5.38 3.34
N GLU A 99 -0.08 -6.24 4.19
CA GLU A 99 -1.51 -6.49 4.29
C GLU A 99 -2.27 -5.23 4.69
N ARG A 100 -1.80 -4.50 5.70
CA ARG A 100 -2.36 -3.20 6.12
C ARG A 100 -2.38 -2.20 4.96
N SER A 101 -1.30 -2.12 4.20
CA SER A 101 -1.19 -1.25 3.04
C SER A 101 -2.12 -1.68 1.90
N LEU A 102 -2.28 -2.99 1.67
CA LEU A 102 -3.23 -3.56 0.72
C LEU A 102 -4.68 -3.24 1.12
N ARG A 103 -5.08 -3.53 2.36
CA ARG A 103 -6.41 -3.23 2.90
C ARG A 103 -6.74 -1.74 2.80
N ARG A 104 -5.79 -0.87 3.16
CA ARG A 104 -5.93 0.59 3.01
C ARG A 104 -6.16 1.00 1.55
N ARG A 105 -5.34 0.49 0.62
CA ARG A 105 -5.50 0.78 -0.83
C ARG A 105 -6.83 0.28 -1.36
N SER A 106 -7.28 -0.90 -0.92
CA SER A 106 -8.57 -1.47 -1.32
C SER A 106 -9.73 -0.59 -0.87
N ARG A 107 -9.76 -0.19 0.42
CA ARG A 107 -10.78 0.73 0.97
C ARG A 107 -10.82 2.07 0.24
N LEU A 108 -9.66 2.64 -0.09
CA LEU A 108 -9.60 3.89 -0.86
C LEU A 108 -10.11 3.71 -2.29
N ARG A 109 -9.80 2.58 -2.95
CA ARG A 109 -10.33 2.28 -4.28
C ARG A 109 -11.85 2.11 -4.27
N SER A 110 -12.41 1.46 -3.26
CA SER A 110 -13.87 1.35 -3.09
C SER A 110 -14.52 2.72 -2.91
N TRP A 111 -13.97 3.57 -2.02
CA TRP A 111 -14.46 4.94 -1.83
C TRP A 111 -14.38 5.79 -3.12
N LEU A 112 -13.31 5.66 -3.90
CA LEU A 112 -13.20 6.33 -5.20
C LEU A 112 -14.20 5.77 -6.22
N ASN A 113 -14.48 4.47 -6.16
CA ASN A 113 -15.46 3.82 -7.02
C ASN A 113 -16.89 4.32 -6.73
N GLU A 114 -17.24 4.50 -5.47
CA GLU A 114 -18.52 5.12 -5.05
C GLU A 114 -18.68 6.51 -5.67
N ILE A 115 -17.67 7.37 -5.54
CA ILE A 115 -17.70 8.73 -6.12
C ILE A 115 -17.86 8.70 -7.64
N LYS A 116 -17.12 7.81 -8.33
CA LYS A 116 -17.24 7.68 -9.78
C LYS A 116 -18.63 7.23 -10.18
N GLN A 117 -19.19 6.23 -9.47
CA GLN A 117 -20.52 5.70 -9.75
C GLN A 117 -21.61 6.77 -9.56
N GLU A 118 -21.53 7.52 -8.47
CA GLU A 118 -22.47 8.59 -8.16
C GLU A 118 -22.46 9.69 -9.23
N ARG A 119 -21.28 10.07 -9.72
CA ARG A 119 -21.14 11.12 -10.73
C ARG A 119 -21.47 10.65 -12.16
N GLY A 120 -21.16 9.40 -12.49
CA GLY A 120 -21.23 8.89 -13.86
C GLY A 120 -20.29 9.63 -14.82
N CYS A 121 -20.33 9.26 -16.11
CA CYS A 121 -19.61 10.00 -17.15
C CYS A 121 -20.30 11.35 -17.42
N SER A 122 -19.55 12.45 -17.39
CA SER A 122 -20.07 13.80 -17.67
C SER A 122 -20.49 14.02 -19.15
N ARG A 123 -20.11 13.11 -20.06
CA ARG A 123 -20.30 13.29 -21.52
C ARG A 123 -21.22 12.26 -22.17
N CYS A 124 -21.61 11.21 -21.45
CA CYS A 124 -22.52 10.18 -21.96
C CYS A 124 -23.17 9.41 -20.81
N ALA A 125 -24.12 8.53 -21.11
CA ALA A 125 -24.88 7.78 -20.10
C ALA A 125 -24.13 6.60 -19.43
N VAL A 126 -22.81 6.46 -19.63
CA VAL A 126 -22.05 5.38 -18.99
C VAL A 126 -21.81 5.71 -17.53
N ASP A 127 -22.26 4.83 -16.63
CA ASP A 127 -22.15 4.95 -15.17
C ASP A 127 -21.38 3.79 -14.52
N SER A 128 -21.04 2.77 -15.30
CA SER A 128 -20.37 1.56 -14.80
C SER A 128 -18.96 1.88 -14.33
N VAL A 129 -18.69 1.69 -13.02
CA VAL A 129 -17.42 2.03 -12.35
C VAL A 129 -16.17 1.51 -13.06
N ALA A 130 -16.26 0.31 -13.63
CA ALA A 130 -15.19 -0.32 -14.41
C ALA A 130 -14.70 0.54 -15.58
N CYS A 131 -15.61 1.32 -16.15
CA CYS A 131 -15.39 2.15 -17.32
C CYS A 131 -14.97 3.58 -16.97
N LEU A 132 -15.10 4.02 -15.71
CA LEU A 132 -14.96 5.43 -15.31
C LEU A 132 -13.56 5.76 -14.78
N ASP A 133 -13.07 6.95 -15.19
CA ASP A 133 -11.83 7.58 -14.74
C ASP A 133 -12.07 9.01 -14.27
N PHE A 134 -11.17 9.50 -13.40
CA PHE A 134 -11.05 10.94 -13.13
C PHE A 134 -10.19 11.59 -14.22
N HIS A 135 -10.77 12.56 -14.92
CA HIS A 135 -10.11 13.40 -15.90
C HIS A 135 -9.92 14.81 -15.33
N HIS A 136 -8.68 15.29 -15.29
CA HIS A 136 -8.41 16.63 -14.76
C HIS A 136 -8.85 17.67 -15.79
N LEU A 137 -9.51 18.72 -15.32
CA LEU A 137 -9.88 19.86 -16.16
C LEU A 137 -8.60 20.58 -16.63
N GLU A 138 -8.58 21.05 -17.89
CA GLU A 138 -7.41 21.73 -18.47
C GLU A 138 -7.02 23.00 -17.70
N THR A 139 -7.99 23.64 -17.07
CA THR A 139 -7.80 24.85 -16.26
C THR A 139 -7.20 24.57 -14.88
N ALA A 140 -7.12 23.31 -14.47
CA ALA A 140 -6.64 22.94 -13.14
C ALA A 140 -5.19 22.44 -13.19
N THR A 141 -4.35 22.99 -12.32
CA THR A 141 -3.02 22.42 -12.08
C THR A 141 -3.18 21.15 -11.24
N LYS A 142 -3.05 19.99 -11.90
CA LYS A 142 -3.02 18.69 -11.22
C LYS A 142 -1.74 18.55 -10.41
N GLU A 143 -1.87 18.01 -9.20
CA GLU A 143 -0.72 17.52 -8.45
C GLU A 143 -0.30 16.15 -9.00
N MET A 144 -1.26 15.23 -9.11
CA MET A 144 -1.01 13.87 -9.54
C MET A 144 -2.30 13.15 -9.92
N ALA A 145 -2.21 12.14 -10.79
CA ALA A 145 -3.34 11.25 -11.04
C ALA A 145 -3.84 10.59 -9.73
N ILE A 146 -5.14 10.65 -9.48
CA ILE A 146 -5.82 10.09 -8.29
C ILE A 146 -5.39 8.64 -7.98
N GLY A 147 -5.30 7.77 -8.99
CA GLY A 147 -4.87 6.38 -8.80
C GLY A 147 -3.43 6.23 -8.29
N LYS A 148 -2.54 7.17 -8.64
CA LYS A 148 -1.17 7.20 -8.12
C LYS A 148 -1.15 7.71 -6.68
N MET A 149 -1.95 8.71 -6.34
CA MET A 149 -2.07 9.21 -4.95
C MET A 149 -2.46 8.11 -3.96
N VAL A 150 -3.38 7.21 -4.36
CA VAL A 150 -3.73 6.02 -3.56
C VAL A 150 -2.51 5.11 -3.35
N THR A 151 -1.74 4.87 -4.42
CA THR A 151 -0.55 4.03 -4.38
C THR A 151 0.54 4.63 -3.48
N TYR A 152 0.73 5.95 -3.53
CA TYR A 152 1.70 6.67 -2.71
C TYR A 152 1.23 6.98 -1.29
N GLY A 153 0.06 6.48 -0.87
CA GLY A 153 -0.36 6.58 0.53
C GLY A 153 -1.00 7.91 0.93
N TYR A 154 -1.47 8.74 -0.01
CA TYR A 154 -2.08 10.04 0.31
C TYR A 154 -3.36 9.87 1.12
N GLY A 155 -3.63 10.81 2.04
CA GLY A 155 -4.83 10.84 2.87
C GLY A 155 -6.10 11.18 2.08
N LYS A 156 -7.27 10.89 2.67
CA LYS A 156 -8.58 11.14 2.04
C LYS A 156 -8.81 12.63 1.72
N ASP A 157 -8.33 13.54 2.56
CA ASP A 157 -8.56 14.99 2.36
C ASP A 157 -7.84 15.49 1.10
N ARG A 158 -6.55 15.17 0.95
CA ARG A 158 -5.80 15.49 -0.27
C ARG A 158 -6.39 14.84 -1.52
N LEU A 159 -6.94 13.63 -1.39
CA LEU A 159 -7.67 12.99 -2.50
C LEU A 159 -8.93 13.77 -2.85
N ARG A 160 -9.71 14.27 -1.86
CA ARG A 160 -10.90 15.11 -2.11
C ARG A 160 -10.52 16.37 -2.87
N ASP A 161 -9.51 17.09 -2.41
CA ASP A 161 -9.05 18.34 -3.03
C ASP A 161 -8.64 18.13 -4.50
N GLU A 162 -8.00 17.00 -4.83
CA GLU A 162 -7.63 16.68 -6.21
C GLU A 162 -8.84 16.20 -7.04
N ILE A 163 -9.79 15.49 -6.44
CA ILE A 163 -11.03 15.05 -7.11
C ILE A 163 -11.90 16.25 -7.52
N GLU A 164 -11.90 17.34 -6.75
CA GLU A 164 -12.63 18.57 -7.10
C GLU A 164 -12.13 19.23 -8.39
N LYS A 165 -10.88 18.95 -8.77
CA LYS A 165 -10.26 19.41 -10.02
C LYS A 165 -10.57 18.50 -11.22
N CYS A 166 -11.35 17.45 -11.01
CA CYS A 166 -11.63 16.42 -12.00
C CYS A 166 -13.10 16.36 -12.38
N GLU A 167 -13.36 16.16 -13.68
CA GLU A 167 -14.61 15.56 -14.15
C GLU A 167 -14.47 14.03 -14.20
N VAL A 168 -15.58 13.30 -14.12
CA VAL A 168 -15.59 11.85 -14.31
C VAL A 168 -15.96 11.53 -15.75
N LEU A 169 -15.14 10.73 -16.43
CA LEU A 169 -15.35 10.33 -17.82
C LEU A 169 -15.26 8.82 -17.96
N CYS A 170 -16.08 8.25 -18.84
CA CYS A 170 -15.84 6.88 -19.29
C CYS A 170 -14.58 6.81 -20.16
N ALA A 171 -13.95 5.64 -20.22
CA ALA A 171 -12.71 5.41 -20.93
C ALA A 171 -12.79 5.79 -22.42
N ASN A 172 -13.94 5.59 -23.08
CA ASN A 172 -14.15 6.04 -24.45
C ASN A 172 -14.14 7.58 -24.55
N CYS A 173 -14.95 8.29 -23.75
CA CYS A 173 -14.99 9.75 -23.76
C CYS A 173 -13.63 10.37 -23.39
N HIS A 174 -12.94 9.79 -22.42
CA HIS A 174 -11.61 10.23 -22.01
C HIS A 174 -10.59 10.08 -23.15
N ARG A 175 -10.64 8.97 -23.91
CA ARG A 175 -9.78 8.80 -25.09
C ARG A 175 -10.09 9.80 -26.19
N LYS A 176 -11.37 10.10 -26.45
CA LYS A 176 -11.76 11.07 -27.49
C LYS A 176 -11.13 12.46 -27.27
N ILE A 177 -10.93 12.88 -26.02
CA ILE A 177 -10.24 14.15 -25.69
C ILE A 177 -8.78 14.13 -26.11
N HIS A 178 -8.07 13.04 -25.82
CA HIS A 178 -6.64 12.92 -26.08
C HIS A 178 -6.32 12.31 -27.44
N TYR A 179 -7.35 12.03 -28.24
CA TYR A 179 -7.18 11.30 -29.47
C TYR A 179 -6.59 12.20 -30.56
N SER A 180 -5.50 11.73 -31.16
CA SER A 180 -4.90 12.32 -32.35
C SER A 180 -4.83 11.27 -33.46
N GLN A 181 -5.25 11.63 -34.67
CA GLN A 181 -5.18 10.72 -35.80
C GLN A 181 -3.72 10.32 -36.10
N PRO A 182 -3.44 9.01 -36.33
CA PRO A 182 -2.09 8.57 -36.62
C PRO A 182 -1.64 9.02 -38.01
N THR A 183 -0.42 9.55 -38.15
CA THR A 183 0.10 9.97 -39.47
C THR A 183 0.95 8.90 -40.17
N ARG A 184 1.48 7.92 -39.43
CA ARG A 184 2.33 6.85 -39.98
C ARG A 184 1.49 5.80 -40.68
N GLU A 185 1.85 5.43 -41.91
CA GLU A 185 1.13 4.47 -42.75
C GLU A 185 0.71 3.19 -42.04
N ARG A 186 1.63 2.51 -41.32
CA ARG A 186 1.29 1.28 -40.57
C ARG A 186 0.27 1.52 -39.46
N ARG A 187 0.35 2.66 -38.76
CA ARG A 187 -0.61 3.01 -37.69
C ARG A 187 -1.96 3.37 -38.29
N GLN A 188 -2.00 4.11 -39.40
CA GLN A 188 -3.21 4.39 -40.16
C GLN A 188 -3.88 3.09 -40.62
N TRP A 189 -3.12 2.15 -41.19
CA TRP A 189 -3.63 0.85 -41.63
C TRP A 189 -4.27 0.02 -40.51
N VAL A 190 -3.67 0.00 -39.31
CA VAL A 190 -4.27 -0.65 -38.13
C VAL A 190 -5.51 0.10 -37.65
N HIS A 191 -5.45 1.43 -37.67
CA HIS A 191 -6.55 2.30 -37.28
C HIS A 191 -7.79 2.12 -38.15
N ASP A 192 -7.62 2.04 -39.48
CA ASP A 192 -8.71 1.83 -40.42
C ASP A 192 -9.37 0.46 -40.21
N ARG A 193 -8.57 -0.57 -39.90
CA ARG A 193 -9.08 -1.91 -39.54
C ARG A 193 -9.91 -1.92 -38.27
N LYS A 194 -9.56 -1.10 -37.28
CA LYS A 194 -10.38 -0.94 -36.07
C LYS A 194 -11.74 -0.33 -36.44
N ARG A 195 -11.73 0.71 -37.26
CA ARG A 195 -12.95 1.40 -37.74
C ARG A 195 -13.86 0.46 -38.53
N GLU A 196 -13.31 -0.33 -39.45
CA GLU A 196 -14.05 -1.30 -40.27
C GLU A 196 -14.76 -2.36 -39.42
N ARG A 197 -14.15 -2.79 -38.31
CA ARG A 197 -14.71 -3.83 -37.43
C ARG A 197 -15.67 -3.28 -36.38
N GLY A 198 -15.36 -2.12 -35.79
CA GLY A 198 -16.09 -1.63 -34.62
C GLY A 198 -15.87 -2.49 -33.37
N CYS A 199 -16.55 -2.14 -32.29
CA CYS A 199 -16.56 -2.94 -31.06
C CYS A 199 -17.44 -4.19 -31.24
N ASN A 200 -16.95 -5.36 -30.84
CA ASN A 200 -17.69 -6.63 -30.90
C ASN A 200 -18.83 -6.72 -29.86
N ARG A 201 -18.92 -5.79 -28.91
CA ARG A 201 -19.88 -5.84 -27.80
C ARG A 201 -20.89 -4.68 -27.75
N CYS A 202 -20.64 -3.60 -28.49
CA CYS A 202 -21.54 -2.45 -28.52
C CYS A 202 -21.36 -1.64 -29.82
N GLY A 203 -22.18 -0.61 -30.04
CA GLY A 203 -22.15 0.21 -31.26
C GLY A 203 -20.99 1.21 -31.38
N GLU A 204 -20.00 1.19 -30.49
CA GLU A 204 -18.84 2.10 -30.62
C GLU A 204 -17.98 1.70 -31.82
N SER A 205 -17.73 2.65 -32.71
CA SER A 205 -16.99 2.46 -33.96
C SER A 205 -15.84 3.44 -34.14
N ASP A 206 -15.65 4.37 -33.20
CA ASP A 206 -14.52 5.30 -33.21
C ASP A 206 -13.22 4.53 -32.94
N PRO A 207 -12.32 4.41 -33.95
CA PRO A 207 -11.06 3.68 -33.81
C PRO A 207 -10.13 4.24 -32.71
N GLY A 208 -10.29 5.49 -32.29
CA GLY A 208 -9.59 6.05 -31.12
C GLY A 208 -10.01 5.42 -29.79
N CYS A 209 -11.21 4.85 -29.74
CA CYS A 209 -11.76 4.17 -28.58
C CYS A 209 -11.57 2.65 -28.60
N LEU A 210 -11.16 2.07 -29.74
CA LEU A 210 -11.09 0.62 -29.93
C LEU A 210 -9.69 0.06 -29.64
N ASP A 211 -9.64 -1.15 -29.09
CA ASP A 211 -8.43 -1.95 -28.84
C ASP A 211 -8.61 -3.37 -29.36
N TYR A 212 -7.48 -4.01 -29.66
CA TYR A 212 -7.46 -5.45 -29.90
C TYR A 212 -7.35 -6.18 -28.55
N HIS A 213 -8.33 -7.01 -28.28
CA HIS A 213 -8.42 -7.87 -27.11
C HIS A 213 -8.06 -9.30 -27.50
N HIS A 214 -7.35 -10.00 -26.60
CA HIS A 214 -6.97 -11.39 -26.78
C HIS A 214 -7.82 -12.25 -25.86
N ASP A 215 -8.60 -13.14 -26.44
CA ASP A 215 -9.55 -13.97 -25.69
C ASP A 215 -8.87 -15.17 -24.98
N ALA A 216 -7.63 -15.55 -25.36
CA ALA A 216 -6.88 -16.64 -24.69
C ALA A 216 -5.34 -16.47 -24.75
N PRO A 217 -4.59 -16.84 -23.69
CA PRO A 217 -3.13 -16.92 -23.68
C PRO A 217 -2.57 -18.20 -24.35
N PRO A 218 -1.28 -18.21 -24.77
CA PRO A 218 -0.29 -17.15 -24.61
C PRO A 218 -0.35 -16.08 -25.71
N LYS A 219 -0.19 -14.81 -25.31
CA LYS A 219 0.01 -13.69 -26.23
C LYS A 219 1.39 -13.82 -26.87
N ALA A 220 1.46 -14.10 -28.17
CA ALA A 220 2.74 -14.08 -28.89
C ALA A 220 3.31 -12.64 -28.97
N ALA A 221 2.47 -11.63 -29.18
CA ALA A 221 2.78 -10.20 -29.08
C ALA A 221 1.49 -9.36 -29.17
N SER A 222 1.44 -8.14 -28.59
CA SER A 222 0.32 -7.23 -28.83
C SER A 222 0.42 -6.54 -30.19
N VAL A 223 -0.72 -6.26 -30.84
CA VAL A 223 -0.75 -5.52 -32.13
C VAL A 223 -0.01 -4.19 -32.01
N THR A 224 -0.16 -3.47 -30.89
CA THR A 224 0.57 -2.23 -30.61
C THR A 224 2.09 -2.42 -30.61
N LYS A 225 2.59 -3.50 -29.98
CA LYS A 225 4.01 -3.82 -29.96
C LYS A 225 4.52 -4.18 -31.35
N LEU A 226 3.78 -4.99 -32.11
CA LEU A 226 4.16 -5.35 -33.48
C LEU A 226 4.26 -4.13 -34.40
N VAL A 227 3.37 -3.15 -34.24
CA VAL A 227 3.42 -1.88 -34.98
C VAL A 227 4.60 -1.01 -34.55
N ALA A 228 4.90 -0.96 -33.24
CA ALA A 228 6.04 -0.21 -32.72
C ALA A 228 7.38 -0.80 -33.18
N ASP A 229 7.47 -2.13 -33.21
CA ASP A 229 8.64 -2.91 -33.66
C ASP A 229 8.76 -2.99 -35.21
N ASP A 230 7.98 -2.17 -35.94
CA ASP A 230 7.96 -2.06 -37.40
C ASP A 230 7.78 -3.39 -38.16
N ARG A 231 7.08 -4.36 -37.55
CA ARG A 231 6.89 -5.69 -38.14
C ARG A 231 6.09 -5.60 -39.45
N PRO A 232 6.29 -6.55 -40.38
CA PRO A 232 5.58 -6.52 -41.66
C PRO A 232 4.07 -6.64 -41.46
N LYS A 233 3.28 -5.99 -42.33
CA LYS A 233 1.80 -6.00 -42.27
C LYS A 233 1.23 -7.41 -42.25
N THR A 234 1.89 -8.38 -42.88
CA THR A 234 1.51 -9.81 -42.86
C THR A 234 1.52 -10.38 -41.44
N ARG A 235 2.58 -10.13 -40.65
CA ARG A 235 2.68 -10.60 -39.26
C ARG A 235 1.69 -9.89 -38.34
N ILE A 236 1.46 -8.59 -38.57
CA ILE A 236 0.48 -7.80 -37.80
C ILE A 236 -0.94 -8.31 -38.11
N ARG A 237 -1.25 -8.56 -39.38
CA ARG A 237 -2.54 -9.11 -39.83
C ARG A 237 -2.84 -10.45 -39.16
N ALA A 238 -1.87 -11.37 -39.14
CA ALA A 238 -2.03 -12.67 -38.50
C ALA A 238 -2.32 -12.56 -36.99
N GLU A 239 -1.83 -11.51 -36.32
CA GLU A 239 -2.19 -11.22 -34.93
C GLU A 239 -3.61 -10.67 -34.81
N ILE A 240 -3.97 -9.70 -35.65
CA ILE A 240 -5.30 -9.09 -35.68
C ILE A 240 -6.40 -10.13 -35.90
N GLU A 241 -6.15 -11.12 -36.76
CA GLU A 241 -7.12 -12.20 -37.06
C GLU A 241 -7.41 -13.10 -35.85
N ARG A 242 -6.56 -13.07 -34.82
CA ARG A 242 -6.74 -13.81 -33.56
C ARG A 242 -7.32 -12.94 -32.43
N CYS A 243 -7.58 -11.67 -32.69
CA CYS A 243 -8.05 -10.72 -31.70
C CYS A 243 -9.50 -10.33 -31.95
N SER A 244 -10.27 -10.21 -30.87
CA SER A 244 -11.54 -9.47 -30.88
C SER A 244 -11.25 -7.97 -30.81
N VAL A 245 -12.15 -7.12 -31.32
CA VAL A 245 -12.03 -5.65 -31.20
C VAL A 245 -13.02 -5.21 -30.14
N LEU A 246 -12.55 -4.55 -29.08
CA LEU A 246 -13.39 -4.03 -28.01
C LEU A 246 -13.13 -2.54 -27.84
N CYS A 247 -14.17 -1.75 -27.57
CA CYS A 247 -13.99 -0.38 -27.11
C CYS A 247 -13.40 -0.37 -25.70
N ALA A 248 -12.77 0.74 -25.30
CA ALA A 248 -12.08 0.87 -24.03
C ALA A 248 -12.99 0.58 -22.83
N ASN A 249 -14.27 0.97 -22.90
CA ASN A 249 -15.27 0.63 -21.89
C ASN A 249 -15.50 -0.89 -21.78
N CYS A 250 -15.85 -1.55 -22.90
CA CYS A 250 -16.09 -2.99 -22.93
C CYS A 250 -14.85 -3.81 -22.56
N HIS A 251 -13.66 -3.36 -22.97
CA HIS A 251 -12.40 -4.02 -22.66
C HIS A 251 -12.06 -3.93 -21.17
N ARG A 252 -12.35 -2.79 -20.52
CA ARG A 252 -12.18 -2.64 -19.08
C ARG A 252 -13.18 -3.46 -18.30
N ALA A 253 -14.45 -3.48 -18.73
CA ALA A 253 -15.48 -4.28 -18.09
C ALA A 253 -15.11 -5.78 -18.07
N GLU A 254 -14.46 -6.28 -19.13
CA GLU A 254 -13.97 -7.66 -19.19
C GLU A 254 -12.91 -7.99 -18.13
N HIS A 255 -12.02 -7.05 -17.83
CA HIS A 255 -10.90 -7.24 -16.91
C HIS A 255 -11.13 -6.58 -15.54
N TYR A 256 -12.37 -6.22 -15.24
CA TYR A 256 -12.67 -5.50 -14.01
C TYR A 256 -12.82 -6.47 -12.83
N GLU A 257 -11.89 -6.36 -11.89
CA GLU A 257 -12.00 -6.98 -10.57
C GLU A 257 -12.28 -5.89 -9.53
N PRO A 258 -13.43 -5.95 -8.84
CA PRO A 258 -13.74 -4.96 -7.80
C PRO A 258 -12.76 -5.09 -6.62
N PRO A 259 -12.42 -3.98 -5.95
CA PRO A 259 -11.59 -4.01 -4.75
C PRO A 259 -12.26 -4.82 -3.62
N THR A 260 -11.49 -5.67 -2.95
CA THR A 260 -11.94 -6.44 -1.79
C THR A 260 -12.10 -5.53 -0.57
N VAL A 261 -13.33 -5.35 -0.11
CA VAL A 261 -13.61 -4.63 1.14
C VAL A 261 -13.95 -5.64 2.23
N ASP A 262 -13.01 -5.87 3.14
CA ASP A 262 -13.32 -6.55 4.41
C ASP A 262 -14.25 -5.65 5.21
N THR A 263 -15.52 -6.03 5.25
CA THR A 263 -16.50 -5.56 6.23
C THR A 263 -16.25 -6.32 7.52
N SER A 264 -15.31 -5.85 8.33
CA SER A 264 -15.06 -6.32 9.70
C SER A 264 -14.62 -5.14 10.54
#